data_AF-A0A7C6B3G6-F1
#
_entry.id   AF-A0A7C6B3G6-F1
#
_cell.length_a   1.000
_cell.length_b   1.000
_cell.length_c   1.000
_cell.angle_alpha   90.00
_cell.angle_beta   90.00
_cell.angle_gamma   90.00
#
_symmetry.space_group_name_H-M   'P 1'
#
loop_
_entity.id
_entity.type
_entity.pdbx_description
1 polymer ?
#
loop_
_entity_poly.entity_id
_entity_poly.type
_entity_poly.pdbx_seq_one_letter_code
_entity_poly.pdbx_strand_id
1 'polypeptide(L)'
;MSFQEKNAYAALAKTILIFGYFAFRMVQFHLDGRLAGPEAASLVGKSFLVLMAAAIVAYIVLTILFDIGFAIAQKDPKPDFTVDERDRLIELKGMRAFLAIFVMGFVASMAALALGATPVAALLAMIFAMFLGALADDIAKLYHYRRGF
;
A
#
# COMPACT_ATOMS: atom_id res chain seq x y z
N MET A 1 15.90 -17.21 -3.28
CA MET A 1 14.87 -16.18 -3.50
C MET A 1 15.37 -15.22 -4.54
N SER A 2 14.63 -15.02 -5.63
CA SER A 2 14.99 -14.05 -6.66
C SER A 2 14.95 -12.62 -6.09
N PHE A 3 15.59 -11.66 -6.77
CA PHE A 3 15.51 -10.25 -6.39
C PHE A 3 14.05 -9.77 -6.29
N GLN A 4 13.21 -10.19 -7.25
CA GLN A 4 11.78 -9.86 -7.28
C GLN A 4 10.99 -10.44 -6.11
N GLU A 5 11.31 -11.67 -5.68
CA GLU A 5 10.65 -12.28 -4.51
C GLU A 5 11.00 -11.52 -3.22
N LYS A 6 12.27 -11.11 -3.04
CA LYS A 6 12.69 -10.27 -1.91
C LYS A 6 12.01 -8.90 -1.93
N ASN A 7 11.87 -8.31 -3.10
CA ASN A 7 11.16 -7.04 -3.28
C ASN A 7 9.67 -7.17 -2.91
N ALA A 8 9.00 -8.26 -3.31
CA ALA A 8 7.61 -8.53 -2.93
C ALA A 8 7.42 -8.65 -1.41
N TYR A 9 8.36 -9.27 -0.69
CA TYR A 9 8.35 -9.29 0.77
C TYR A 9 8.52 -7.90 1.40
N ALA A 10 9.46 -7.11 0.87
CA ALA A 10 9.68 -5.76 1.35
C ALA A 10 8.45 -4.87 1.10
N ALA A 11 7.80 -5.03 -0.06
CA ALA A 11 6.54 -4.35 -0.38
C ALA A 11 5.43 -4.72 0.62
N LEU A 12 5.21 -6.01 0.87
CA LEU A 12 4.21 -6.47 1.85
C LEU A 12 4.47 -5.90 3.24
N ALA A 13 5.72 -5.94 3.71
CA ALA A 13 6.10 -5.37 5.00
C ALA A 13 5.83 -3.86 5.06
N LYS A 14 6.18 -3.12 4.00
CA LYS A 14 5.91 -1.68 3.88
C LYS A 14 4.40 -1.41 3.94
N THR A 15 3.59 -2.16 3.20
CA THR A 15 2.13 -2.02 3.16
C THR A 15 1.53 -2.23 4.55
N ILE A 16 1.94 -3.27 5.27
CA ILE A 16 1.49 -3.54 6.65
C ILE A 16 1.90 -2.41 7.60
N LEU A 17 3.14 -1.93 7.53
CA LEU A 17 3.62 -0.85 8.41
C LEU A 17 2.88 0.47 8.18
N ILE A 18 2.73 0.88 6.91
CA ILE A 18 2.01 2.11 6.56
C ILE A 18 0.55 2.01 6.98
N PHE A 19 -0.10 0.88 6.69
CA PHE A 19 -1.49 0.67 7.05
C PHE A 19 -1.68 0.63 8.57
N GLY A 20 -0.82 -0.10 9.29
CA GLY A 20 -0.86 -0.18 10.74
C GLY A 20 -0.68 1.19 11.40
N TYR A 21 0.26 1.99 10.92
CA TYR A 21 0.45 3.37 11.40
C TYR A 21 -0.78 4.25 11.10
N PHE A 22 -1.34 4.17 9.90
CA PHE A 22 -2.56 4.90 9.55
C PHE A 22 -3.74 4.51 10.45
N ALA A 23 -3.99 3.21 10.60
CA ALA A 23 -5.06 2.67 11.43
C ALA A 23 -4.90 3.11 12.89
N PHE A 24 -3.69 3.01 13.44
CA PHE A 24 -3.37 3.48 14.78
C PHE A 24 -3.71 4.98 14.94
N ARG A 25 -3.28 5.83 13.99
CA ARG A 25 -3.59 7.27 14.01
C ARG A 25 -5.09 7.55 13.94
N MET A 26 -5.84 6.78 13.14
CA MET A 26 -7.31 6.95 13.04
C MET A 26 -8.02 6.51 14.33
N VAL A 27 -7.56 5.44 14.97
CA VAL A 27 -8.10 5.01 16.28
C VAL A 27 -7.85 6.09 17.34
N GLN A 28 -6.65 6.68 17.38
CA GLN A 28 -6.35 7.79 18.29
C GLN A 28 -7.30 8.98 18.05
N PHE A 29 -7.52 9.38 16.79
CA PHE A 29 -8.46 10.46 16.49
C PHE A 29 -9.93 10.13 16.82
N HIS A 30 -10.31 8.85 16.76
CA HIS A 30 -11.64 8.42 17.20
C HIS A 30 -11.78 8.56 18.72
N LEU A 31 -10.79 8.08 19.48
CA LEU A 31 -10.78 8.17 20.94
C LEU A 31 -10.75 9.62 21.44
N ASP A 32 -10.06 10.50 20.72
CA ASP A 32 -10.01 11.95 21.00
C ASP A 32 -11.30 12.69 20.57
N GLY A 33 -12.30 11.99 19.99
CA GLY A 33 -13.54 12.60 19.49
C GLY A 33 -13.37 13.47 18.23
N ARG A 34 -12.17 13.53 17.65
CA ARG A 34 -11.82 14.41 16.53
C ARG A 34 -12.45 13.99 15.20
N LEU A 35 -12.92 12.75 15.10
CA LEU A 35 -13.62 12.23 13.93
C LEU A 35 -15.14 12.56 13.92
N ALA A 36 -15.69 13.13 14.99
CA ALA A 36 -17.10 13.54 15.06
C ALA A 36 -17.34 15.02 14.71
N GLY A 37 -16.27 15.83 14.62
CA GLY A 37 -16.37 17.25 14.32
C GLY A 37 -16.56 17.56 12.82
N PRO A 38 -16.93 18.81 12.47
CA PRO A 38 -17.12 19.23 11.08
C PRO A 38 -15.83 19.15 10.24
N GLU A 39 -14.67 19.20 10.90
CA GLU A 39 -13.35 19.11 10.24
C GLU A 39 -12.85 17.66 10.06
N ALA A 40 -13.60 16.65 10.52
CA ALA A 40 -13.14 15.27 10.55
C ALA A 40 -12.71 14.75 9.17
N ALA A 41 -13.46 15.07 8.11
CA ALA A 41 -13.09 14.68 6.74
C ALA A 41 -11.77 15.34 6.30
N SER A 42 -11.58 16.62 6.63
CA SER A 42 -10.33 17.34 6.34
C SER A 42 -9.15 16.73 7.11
N LEU A 43 -9.35 16.34 8.37
CA LEU A 43 -8.33 15.71 9.20
C LEU A 43 -7.88 14.37 8.63
N VAL A 44 -8.82 13.52 8.21
CA VAL A 44 -8.52 12.24 7.55
C VAL A 44 -7.76 12.48 6.24
N GLY A 45 -8.25 13.39 5.39
CA GLY A 45 -7.61 13.73 4.12
C GLY A 45 -6.18 14.26 4.30
N LYS A 46 -5.97 15.22 5.21
CA LYS A 46 -4.63 15.76 5.53
C LYS A 46 -3.70 14.65 6.04
N SER A 47 -4.20 13.79 6.93
CA SER A 47 -3.40 12.70 7.49
C SER A 47 -2.98 11.70 6.42
N PHE A 48 -3.90 11.37 5.50
CA PHE A 48 -3.62 10.51 4.37
C PHE A 48 -2.58 11.12 3.41
N LEU A 49 -2.72 12.40 3.06
CA LEU A 49 -1.77 13.11 2.19
C LEU A 49 -0.37 13.19 2.80
N VAL A 50 -0.27 13.54 4.08
CA VAL A 50 1.02 13.58 4.80
C VAL A 50 1.66 12.20 4.84
N LEU A 51 0.88 11.15 5.12
CA LEU A 51 1.38 9.78 5.13
C LEU A 51 1.88 9.34 3.75
N MET A 52 1.12 9.65 2.69
CA MET A 52 1.51 9.33 1.31
C MET A 52 2.80 10.04 0.91
N ALA A 53 2.90 11.35 1.19
CA ALA A 53 4.11 12.12 0.92
C ALA A 53 5.32 11.56 1.69
N ALA A 54 5.15 11.27 2.98
CA ALA A 54 6.20 10.67 3.81
C ALA A 54 6.62 9.29 3.29
N ALA A 55 5.67 8.45 2.86
CA ALA A 55 5.94 7.13 2.30
C ALA A 55 6.72 7.19 0.98
N ILE A 56 6.39 8.15 0.10
CA ILE A 56 7.12 8.38 -1.15
C ILE A 56 8.56 8.83 -0.86
N VAL A 57 8.74 9.81 0.02
CA VAL A 57 10.08 10.29 0.41
C VAL A 57 10.90 9.17 1.05
N ALA A 58 10.32 8.42 1.98
CA ALA A 58 10.98 7.28 2.62
C ALA A 58 11.38 6.21 1.61
N TYR A 59 10.50 5.88 0.66
CA TYR A 59 10.82 4.92 -0.40
C TYR A 59 12.01 5.38 -1.25
N ILE A 60 12.00 6.63 -1.73
CA ILE A 60 13.10 7.18 -2.55
C ILE A 60 14.42 7.15 -1.78
N VAL A 61 14.42 7.62 -0.53
CA VAL A 61 15.62 7.66 0.32
C VAL A 61 16.14 6.25 0.59
N LEU A 62 15.27 5.30 0.95
CA LEU A 62 15.67 3.92 1.23
C LEU A 62 16.25 3.22 0.00
N THR A 63 15.65 3.42 -1.19
CA THR A 63 16.17 2.85 -2.44
C THR A 63 17.57 3.39 -2.74
N ILE A 64 17.76 4.71 -2.68
CA ILE A 64 19.07 5.34 -2.92
C ILE A 64 20.13 4.82 -1.92
N LEU A 65 19.80 4.75 -0.63
CA LEU A 65 20.72 4.24 0.39
C LEU A 65 21.06 2.76 0.17
N PHE A 66 20.08 1.96 -0.23
CA PHE A 66 20.28 0.55 -0.54
C PHE A 66 21.20 0.36 -1.75
N ASP A 67 20.98 1.11 -2.82
CA ASP A 67 21.80 1.06 -4.04
C ASP A 67 23.25 1.46 -3.76
N ILE A 68 23.47 2.53 -2.99
CA ILE A 68 24.82 2.96 -2.57
C ILE A 68 25.49 1.89 -1.71
N GLY A 69 24.77 1.34 -0.72
CA GLY A 69 25.29 0.30 0.16
C GLY A 69 25.66 -0.98 -0.60
N PHE A 70 24.82 -1.39 -1.54
CA PHE A 70 25.05 -2.55 -2.38
C PHE A 70 26.26 -2.34 -3.31
N ALA A 71 26.39 -1.16 -3.94
CA ALA A 71 27.52 -0.82 -4.79
C ALA A 71 28.86 -0.89 -4.05
N ILE A 72 28.90 -0.42 -2.79
CA ILE A 72 30.11 -0.49 -1.95
C ILE A 72 30.45 -1.94 -1.58
N ALA A 73 29.44 -2.74 -1.22
CA ALA A 73 29.64 -4.11 -0.74
C ALA A 73 30.07 -5.08 -1.85
N GLN A 74 29.45 -4.99 -3.02
CA GLN A 74 29.60 -6.00 -4.07
C GLN A 74 30.84 -5.74 -4.97
N LYS A 75 31.35 -4.50 -5.03
CA LYS A 75 32.39 -4.04 -5.98
C LYS A 75 32.10 -4.36 -7.47
N ASP A 76 30.89 -4.80 -7.79
CA ASP A 76 30.44 -5.20 -9.11
C ASP A 76 29.45 -4.14 -9.64
N PRO A 77 29.73 -3.45 -10.76
CA PRO A 77 28.96 -2.26 -11.16
C PRO A 77 27.58 -2.54 -11.76
N LYS A 78 27.17 -3.80 -11.91
CA LYS A 78 25.97 -4.13 -12.69
C LYS A 78 25.13 -5.21 -12.01
N PRO A 79 24.23 -4.83 -11.09
CA PRO A 79 23.10 -5.69 -10.77
C PRO A 79 22.30 -5.94 -12.05
N ASP A 80 22.05 -7.20 -12.38
CA ASP A 80 21.21 -7.55 -13.52
C ASP A 80 19.75 -7.28 -13.15
N PHE A 81 19.22 -6.14 -13.60
CA PHE A 81 17.83 -5.71 -13.42
C PHE A 81 16.94 -6.17 -14.57
N THR A 82 17.28 -7.25 -15.25
CA THR A 82 16.44 -7.80 -16.32
C THR A 82 15.08 -8.20 -15.76
N VAL A 83 14.05 -7.48 -16.21
CA VAL A 83 12.65 -7.80 -15.94
C VAL A 83 12.21 -8.77 -17.03
N ASP A 84 11.89 -10.00 -16.64
CA ASP A 84 11.40 -11.02 -17.56
C ASP A 84 9.92 -10.77 -17.93
N GLU A 85 9.47 -11.33 -19.05
CA GLU A 85 8.04 -11.36 -19.41
C GLU A 85 7.20 -11.98 -18.30
N ARG A 86 7.76 -12.98 -17.61
CA ARG A 86 7.14 -13.61 -16.44
C ARG A 86 6.87 -12.60 -15.32
N ASP A 87 7.81 -11.71 -15.02
CA ASP A 87 7.65 -10.71 -13.96
C ASP A 87 6.53 -9.72 -14.28
N ARG A 88 6.45 -9.28 -15.54
CA ARG A 88 5.35 -8.42 -16.02
C ARG A 88 4.00 -9.09 -15.86
N LEU A 89 3.89 -10.38 -16.19
CA LEU A 89 2.64 -11.12 -16.00
C LEU A 89 2.25 -11.24 -14.53
N ILE A 90 3.22 -11.45 -13.63
CA ILE A 90 2.96 -11.50 -12.18
C ILE A 90 2.50 -10.13 -11.67
N GLU A 91 3.10 -9.04 -12.14
CA GLU A 91 2.70 -7.69 -11.78
C GLU A 91 1.26 -7.39 -12.23
N LEU A 92 0.87 -7.78 -13.45
CA LEU A 92 -0.50 -7.63 -13.95
C LEU A 92 -1.51 -8.46 -13.14
N LYS A 93 -1.15 -9.67 -12.70
CA LYS A 93 -2.01 -10.50 -11.84
C LYS A 93 -2.22 -9.85 -10.47
N GLY A 94 -1.17 -9.30 -9.87
CA GLY A 94 -1.26 -8.54 -8.63
C GLY A 94 -2.15 -7.31 -8.78
N MET A 95 -1.94 -6.52 -9.83
CA MET A 95 -2.75 -5.34 -10.12
C MET A 95 -4.24 -5.69 -10.32
N ARG A 96 -4.52 -6.84 -10.95
CA ARG A 96 -5.90 -7.34 -11.09
C ARG A 96 -6.53 -7.62 -9.73
N ALA A 97 -5.78 -8.23 -8.79
CA ALA A 97 -6.26 -8.47 -7.43
C ALA A 97 -6.51 -7.16 -6.67
N PHE A 98 -5.60 -6.18 -6.77
CA PHE A 98 -5.80 -4.83 -6.24
C PHE A 98 -7.09 -4.21 -6.74
N LEU A 99 -7.26 -4.14 -8.06
CA LEU A 99 -8.39 -3.47 -8.69
C LEU A 99 -9.71 -4.13 -8.31
N ALA A 100 -9.76 -5.46 -8.27
CA ALA A 100 -10.97 -6.18 -7.86
C ALA A 100 -11.41 -5.79 -6.44
N ILE A 101 -10.49 -5.81 -5.48
CA ILE A 101 -10.80 -5.47 -4.08
C ILE A 101 -11.11 -3.99 -3.93
N PHE A 102 -10.33 -3.12 -4.57
CA PHE A 102 -10.53 -1.68 -4.49
C PHE A 102 -11.89 -1.27 -5.06
N VAL A 103 -12.28 -1.78 -6.23
CA VAL A 103 -13.59 -1.48 -6.84
C VAL A 103 -14.72 -1.99 -5.96
N MET A 104 -14.63 -3.22 -5.43
CA MET A 104 -15.65 -3.75 -4.52
C MET A 104 -15.80 -2.88 -3.27
N GLY A 105 -14.69 -2.49 -2.65
CA GLY A 105 -14.72 -1.64 -1.46
C GLY A 105 -15.14 -0.20 -1.74
N PHE A 106 -14.79 0.34 -2.92
CA PHE A 106 -15.30 1.63 -3.38
C PHE A 106 -16.82 1.60 -3.53
N VAL A 107 -17.37 0.61 -4.24
CA VAL A 107 -18.82 0.43 -4.38
C VAL A 107 -19.49 0.24 -3.02
N ALA A 108 -18.91 -0.56 -2.12
CA ALA A 108 -19.40 -0.72 -0.76
C ALA A 108 -19.41 0.61 0.03
N SER A 109 -18.37 1.45 -0.14
CA SER A 109 -18.32 2.78 0.50
C SER A 109 -19.40 3.73 -0.02
N MET A 110 -19.69 3.68 -1.32
CA MET A 110 -20.76 4.48 -1.93
C MET A 110 -22.14 3.97 -1.49
N ALA A 111 -22.34 2.65 -1.41
CA ALA A 111 -23.56 2.07 -0.89
C ALA A 111 -23.78 2.46 0.58
N ALA A 112 -22.73 2.47 1.40
CA ALA A 112 -22.80 2.92 2.79
C ALA A 112 -23.25 4.40 2.87
N LEU A 113 -22.71 5.28 2.03
CA LEU A 113 -23.18 6.68 1.93
C LEU A 113 -24.66 6.76 1.56
N ALA A 114 -25.10 5.99 0.57
CA ALA A 114 -26.50 5.98 0.14
C ALA A 114 -27.45 5.50 1.26
N LEU A 115 -26.96 4.65 2.16
CA LEU A 115 -27.68 4.15 3.34
C LEU A 115 -27.57 5.07 4.57
N GLY A 116 -26.98 6.27 4.43
CA GLY A 116 -26.91 7.27 5.49
C GLY A 116 -25.66 7.20 6.37
N ALA A 117 -24.62 6.46 5.97
CA ALA A 117 -23.33 6.51 6.66
C ALA A 117 -22.74 7.93 6.58
N THR A 118 -21.94 8.30 7.59
CA THR A 118 -21.28 9.61 7.58
C THR A 118 -20.23 9.70 6.45
N PRO A 119 -20.00 10.88 5.86
CA PRO A 119 -18.96 11.07 4.84
C PRO A 119 -17.58 10.59 5.28
N VAL A 120 -17.27 10.77 6.57
CA VAL A 120 -16.00 10.34 7.18
C VAL A 120 -15.90 8.81 7.21
N ALA A 121 -16.97 8.11 7.59
CA ALA A 121 -16.97 6.65 7.63
C ALA A 121 -16.79 6.05 6.24
N ALA A 122 -17.44 6.61 5.22
CA ALA A 122 -17.27 6.16 3.85
C ALA A 122 -15.86 6.44 3.30
N LEU A 123 -15.28 7.60 3.62
CA LEU A 123 -13.91 7.92 3.26
C LEU A 123 -12.92 6.93 3.89
N LEU A 124 -13.09 6.60 5.17
CA LEU A 124 -12.29 5.60 5.86
C LEU A 124 -12.46 4.20 5.27
N ALA A 125 -13.69 3.82 4.91
CA ALA A 125 -13.97 2.54 4.24
C ALA A 125 -13.29 2.46 2.87
N MET A 126 -13.30 3.54 2.10
CA MET A 126 -12.61 3.62 0.81
C MET A 126 -11.09 3.51 0.96
N ILE A 127 -10.50 4.24 1.93
CA ILE A 127 -9.07 4.14 2.24
C ILE A 127 -8.70 2.74 2.70
N PHE A 128 -9.53 2.12 3.55
CA PHE A 128 -9.33 0.74 4.00
C PHE A 128 -9.38 -0.26 2.85
N ALA A 129 -10.34 -0.11 1.92
CA ALA A 129 -10.40 -0.94 0.71
C ALA A 129 -9.15 -0.81 -0.16
N MET A 130 -8.59 0.40 -0.27
CA MET A 130 -7.33 0.63 -0.99
C MET A 130 -6.16 -0.11 -0.32
N PHE A 131 -6.07 -0.09 1.02
CA PHE A 131 -5.05 -0.85 1.74
C PHE A 131 -5.24 -2.37 1.62
N LEU A 132 -6.47 -2.88 1.68
CA LEU A 132 -6.76 -4.29 1.44
C LEU A 132 -6.39 -4.71 0.01
N GLY A 133 -6.67 -3.85 -0.97
CA GLY A 133 -6.26 -4.06 -2.35
C GLY A 133 -4.74 -4.17 -2.46
N ALA A 134 -3.99 -3.27 -1.79
CA ALA A 134 -2.53 -3.28 -1.81
C ALA A 134 -1.96 -4.55 -1.17
N LEU A 135 -2.54 -5.00 -0.05
CA LEU A 135 -2.15 -6.27 0.57
C LEU A 135 -2.42 -7.45 -0.37
N ALA A 136 -3.55 -7.45 -1.08
CA ALA A 136 -3.86 -8.53 -2.03
C ALA A 136 -2.94 -8.53 -3.26
N ASP A 137 -2.52 -7.36 -3.75
CA ASP A 137 -1.49 -7.24 -4.78
C ASP A 137 -0.18 -7.90 -4.34
N ASP A 138 0.33 -7.50 -3.17
CA ASP A 138 1.57 -8.02 -2.60
C ASP A 138 1.49 -9.55 -2.36
N ILE A 139 0.37 -10.03 -1.81
CA ILE A 139 0.13 -11.45 -1.57
C ILE A 139 0.01 -12.23 -2.89
N ALA A 140 -0.71 -11.71 -3.87
CA ALA A 140 -0.86 -12.36 -5.18
C ALA A 140 0.48 -12.48 -5.89
N LYS A 141 1.28 -11.41 -5.91
CA LYS A 141 2.64 -11.43 -6.44
C LYS A 141 3.49 -12.50 -5.75
N LEU A 142 3.50 -12.50 -4.42
CA LEU A 142 4.28 -13.45 -3.64
C LEU A 142 3.86 -14.91 -3.88
N TYR A 143 2.55 -15.15 -3.97
CA TYR A 143 1.99 -16.46 -4.28
C TYR A 143 2.44 -16.96 -5.66
N HIS A 144 2.37 -16.11 -6.69
CA HIS A 144 2.81 -16.45 -8.04
C HIS A 144 4.33 -16.64 -8.15
N TYR A 145 5.13 -15.83 -7.43
CA TYR A 145 6.58 -16.02 -7.34
C TYR A 145 6.97 -17.37 -6.73
N ARG A 146 6.25 -17.82 -5.69
CA ARG A 146 6.52 -19.11 -5.02
C ARG A 146 6.03 -20.33 -5.81
N ARG A 147 4.92 -20.21 -6.54
CA ARG A 147 4.37 -21.32 -7.36
C ARG A 147 5.01 -21.43 -8.75
N GLY A 148 5.76 -20.43 -9.20
CA GLY A 148 6.45 -20.47 -10.50
C GLY A 148 5.52 -20.31 -11.71
N PHE A 149 4.36 -19.68 -11.54
CA PHE A 149 3.34 -19.49 -12.59
C PHE A 149 2.75 -18.08 -12.61
#